data_AF-A0A251Y7W4-F1
#
_entry.id   AF-A0A251Y7W4-F1
#
_cell.length_a   1.000
_cell.length_b   1.000
_cell.length_c   1.000
_cell.angle_alpha   90.00
_cell.angle_beta   90.00
_cell.angle_gamma   90.00
#
_symmetry.space_group_name_H-M   'P 1'
#
loop_
_entity.id
_entity.type
_entity.pdbx_description
1 polymer ?
#
loop_
_entity_poly.entity_id
_entity_poly.type
_entity_poly.pdbx_seq_one_letter_code
_entity_poly.pdbx_strand_id
1 'polypeptide(L)'
;MEAFEVTVRGERWRIAEREPAGATPTYDLTRLSGPDGGTYGITVGGAHLTREQLIAEAAVCEHGRMDPDAEPDLVPGLLVTDLAASLAFWRDLCGFAVQYDRPAEGFAYIARGGAHLMLEQAGIIRNWVSGPLERPYGRGINFQIAVEDADVVAAALAAAGVALFLEPETTWYRIGDEETGVRQFLVQDPDGYLVRFQSSIGRRPAEGPAAR
;
A
#
# COMPACT_ATOMS: atom_id res chain seq x y z
N MET A 1 10.36 -9.54 27.79
CA MET A 1 11.40 -10.25 27.01
C MET A 1 12.54 -9.29 26.74
N GLU A 2 13.79 -9.74 26.95
CA GLU A 2 14.96 -8.92 26.63
C GLU A 2 15.10 -8.73 25.12
N ALA A 3 15.55 -7.54 24.71
CA ALA A 3 15.78 -7.25 23.31
C ALA A 3 16.85 -8.18 22.74
N PHE A 4 16.62 -8.70 21.53
CA PHE A 4 17.55 -9.62 20.87
C PHE A 4 17.77 -9.24 19.41
N GLU A 5 18.96 -9.57 18.91
CA GLU A 5 19.25 -9.48 17.49
C GLU A 5 19.09 -10.84 16.81
N VAL A 6 18.63 -10.81 15.57
CA VAL A 6 18.48 -12.00 14.72
C VAL A 6 18.81 -11.64 13.29
N THR A 7 19.42 -12.58 12.57
CA THR A 7 19.58 -12.46 11.12
C THR A 7 18.48 -13.27 10.46
N VAL A 8 17.64 -12.60 9.67
CA VAL A 8 16.54 -13.22 8.93
C VAL A 8 16.80 -12.96 7.46
N ARG A 9 16.98 -14.04 6.69
CA ARG A 9 17.23 -14.00 5.23
C ARG A 9 18.40 -13.09 4.79
N GLY A 10 19.39 -12.86 5.67
CA GLY A 10 20.56 -12.04 5.40
C GLY A 10 20.48 -10.60 5.90
N GLU A 11 19.31 -10.16 6.36
CA GLU A 11 19.12 -8.87 7.02
C GLU A 11 19.24 -9.01 8.55
N ARG A 12 19.88 -8.05 9.23
CA ARG A 12 19.94 -8.02 10.69
C ARG A 12 18.77 -7.23 11.24
N TRP A 13 18.13 -7.80 12.25
CA TRP A 13 17.00 -7.21 12.98
C TRP A 13 17.31 -7.15 14.46
N ARG A 14 16.87 -6.09 15.13
CA ARG A 14 16.80 -5.94 16.57
C ARG A 14 15.34 -5.90 16.98
N ILE A 15 14.93 -6.84 17.81
CA ILE A 15 13.55 -6.97 18.29
C ILE A 15 13.54 -6.62 19.77
N ALA A 16 12.70 -5.68 20.16
CA ALA A 16 12.56 -5.25 21.56
C ALA A 16 11.09 -5.27 21.97
N GLU A 17 10.79 -5.86 23.13
CA GLU A 17 9.46 -5.71 23.73
C GLU A 17 9.36 -4.34 24.38
N ARG A 18 8.25 -3.65 24.11
CA ARG A 18 7.81 -2.44 24.75
C ARG A 18 6.57 -2.81 25.56
N GLU A 19 6.68 -2.72 26.88
CA GLU A 19 5.54 -2.87 27.80
C GLU A 19 5.02 -1.47 28.15
N PRO A 20 3.90 -1.00 27.58
CA PRO A 20 3.20 0.14 28.16
C PRO A 20 2.55 -0.34 29.47
N ALA A 21 2.68 0.43 30.54
CA ALA A 21 2.11 0.09 31.84
C ALA A 21 0.61 -0.25 31.72
N GLY A 22 0.27 -1.53 31.86
CA GLY A 22 -1.11 -2.04 31.85
C GLY A 22 -1.75 -2.33 30.49
N ALA A 23 -0.98 -2.37 29.39
CA ALA A 23 -1.48 -2.68 28.05
C ALA A 23 -0.93 -4.00 27.49
N THR A 24 -1.56 -4.49 26.42
CA THR A 24 -1.06 -5.61 25.60
C THR A 24 0.37 -5.31 25.15
N PRO A 25 1.32 -6.27 25.27
CA PRO A 25 2.70 -6.05 24.87
C PRO A 25 2.80 -5.68 23.39
N THR A 26 3.72 -4.78 23.10
CA THR A 26 4.07 -4.37 21.74
C THR A 26 5.53 -4.68 21.48
N TYR A 27 5.90 -4.96 20.24
CA TYR A 27 7.24 -5.36 19.87
C TYR A 27 7.78 -4.46 18.77
N ASP A 28 8.90 -3.80 19.03
CA ASP A 28 9.61 -2.98 18.07
C ASP A 28 10.61 -3.85 17.29
N LEU A 29 10.35 -4.06 16.01
CA LEU A 29 11.20 -4.78 15.07
C LEU A 29 11.99 -3.76 14.26
N THR A 30 13.26 -3.59 14.59
CA THR A 30 14.18 -2.62 13.98
C THR A 30 15.17 -3.31 13.05
N ARG A 31 15.09 -3.05 11.75
CA ARG A 31 16.09 -3.50 10.78
C ARG A 31 17.38 -2.69 10.96
N LEU A 32 18.49 -3.38 11.23
CA LEU A 32 19.82 -2.82 11.46
C LEU A 32 20.70 -2.81 10.21
N SER A 33 20.42 -3.68 9.24
CA SER A 33 21.13 -3.71 7.96
C SER A 33 20.20 -4.16 6.83
N GLY A 34 19.66 -3.21 6.06
CA GLY A 34 19.01 -3.45 4.78
C GLY A 34 19.89 -2.98 3.60
N PRO A 35 19.56 -3.35 2.35
CA PRO A 35 20.37 -3.06 1.16
C PRO A 35 20.67 -1.57 0.94
N ASP A 36 19.84 -0.67 1.47
CA ASP A 36 19.97 0.79 1.30
C ASP A 36 20.60 1.53 2.51
N GLY A 37 21.11 0.81 3.51
CA GLY A 37 21.79 1.41 4.67
C GLY A 37 20.90 2.20 5.65
N GLY A 38 19.58 2.18 5.48
CA GLY A 38 18.61 2.82 6.38
C GLY A 38 18.10 1.91 7.51
N THR A 39 17.89 2.49 8.69
CA THR A 39 17.22 1.83 9.82
C THR A 39 15.70 1.94 9.64
N TYR A 40 14.99 0.82 9.64
CA TYR A 40 13.52 0.78 9.50
C TYR A 40 12.89 0.05 10.69
N GLY A 41 11.86 0.63 11.29
CA GLY A 41 11.20 0.09 12.49
C GLY A 41 9.70 -0.12 12.26
N ILE A 42 9.20 -1.31 12.59
CA ILE A 42 7.76 -1.60 12.70
C ILE A 42 7.46 -1.97 14.15
N THR A 43 6.34 -1.48 14.68
CA THR A 43 5.79 -1.94 15.95
C THR A 43 4.67 -2.93 15.67
N VAL A 44 4.81 -4.16 16.17
CA VAL A 44 3.79 -5.20 16.08
C VAL A 44 3.08 -5.29 17.43
N GLY A 45 1.75 -5.23 17.43
CA GLY A 45 0.92 -5.42 18.62
C GLY A 45 0.26 -6.80 18.62
N GLY A 46 0.20 -7.48 19.77
CA GLY A 46 -0.44 -8.80 19.86
C GLY A 46 -0.38 -9.43 21.25
N ALA A 47 -1.05 -10.56 21.43
CA ALA A 47 -0.83 -11.42 22.60
C ALA A 47 0.67 -11.73 22.75
N HIS A 48 1.16 -12.07 23.95
CA HIS A 48 2.58 -12.34 24.20
C HIS A 48 3.19 -13.24 23.10
N LEU A 49 3.93 -12.62 22.18
CA LEU A 49 4.48 -13.29 21.02
C LEU A 49 5.78 -13.98 21.43
N THR A 50 5.95 -15.22 21.00
CA THR A 50 7.20 -15.95 21.23
C THR A 50 8.30 -15.40 20.34
N ARG A 51 9.55 -15.73 20.70
CA ARG A 51 10.72 -15.36 19.89
C ARG A 51 10.60 -15.85 18.44
N GLU A 52 10.09 -17.06 18.22
CA GLU A 52 9.89 -17.62 16.89
C GLU A 52 8.83 -16.86 16.10
N GLN A 53 7.72 -16.47 16.74
CA GLN A 53 6.68 -15.66 16.12
C GLN A 53 7.22 -14.28 15.72
N LEU A 54 7.99 -13.63 16.58
CA LEU A 54 8.61 -12.35 16.26
C LEU A 54 9.65 -12.43 15.14
N ILE A 55 10.37 -13.55 15.04
CA ILE A 55 11.28 -13.81 13.91
C ILE A 55 10.47 -14.01 12.62
N ALA A 56 9.31 -14.68 12.69
CA ALA A 56 8.40 -14.83 11.55
C ALA A 56 7.84 -13.48 11.10
N GLU A 57 7.41 -12.62 12.04
CA GLU A 57 6.99 -11.24 11.74
C GLU A 57 8.11 -10.45 11.05
N ALA A 58 9.35 -10.54 11.54
CA ALA A 58 10.51 -9.92 10.91
C ALA A 58 10.79 -10.47 9.50
N ALA A 59 10.51 -11.76 9.26
CA ALA A 59 10.64 -12.39 7.94
C ALA A 59 9.57 -11.94 6.94
N VAL A 60 8.39 -11.57 7.42
CA VAL A 60 7.29 -11.01 6.61
C VAL A 60 7.53 -9.54 6.26
N CYS A 61 8.27 -8.82 7.10
CA CYS A 61 8.49 -7.37 6.98
C CYS A 61 9.53 -6.93 5.92
N GLU A 62 10.02 -7.82 5.06
CA GLU A 62 11.05 -7.49 4.07
C GLU A 62 10.54 -6.41 3.08
N HIS A 63 11.17 -5.24 3.06
CA HIS A 63 10.92 -4.12 2.11
C HIS A 63 9.53 -3.46 2.11
N GLY A 64 8.66 -3.72 3.09
CA GLY A 64 7.24 -3.35 2.90
C GLY A 64 6.60 -4.04 1.69
N ARG A 65 7.25 -5.11 1.18
CA ARG A 65 6.66 -6.05 0.25
C ARG A 65 6.08 -7.16 1.11
N MET A 66 4.75 -7.17 1.26
CA MET A 66 4.06 -8.42 1.55
C MET A 66 4.57 -9.49 0.59
N ASP A 67 4.63 -10.73 1.07
CA ASP A 67 4.80 -11.90 0.20
C ASP A 67 3.86 -11.74 -1.00
N PRO A 68 4.37 -11.61 -2.24
CA PRO A 68 3.53 -11.41 -3.41
C PRO A 68 2.59 -12.60 -3.67
N ASP A 69 2.87 -13.76 -3.05
CA ASP A 69 2.05 -14.96 -3.09
C ASP A 69 1.09 -15.09 -1.89
N ALA A 70 1.16 -14.18 -0.89
CA ALA A 70 0.20 -14.16 0.20
C ALA A 70 -1.15 -13.60 -0.27
N GLU A 71 -2.23 -14.28 0.10
CA GLU A 71 -3.58 -13.85 -0.22
C GLU A 71 -3.89 -12.52 0.50
N PRO A 72 -4.31 -11.46 -0.19
CA PRO A 72 -4.58 -10.17 0.42
C PRO A 72 -5.85 -10.18 1.27
N ASP A 73 -5.79 -9.61 2.47
CA ASP A 73 -6.95 -9.47 3.37
C ASP A 73 -8.04 -8.54 2.83
N LEU A 74 -7.70 -7.66 1.87
CA LEU A 74 -8.62 -6.71 1.25
C LEU A 74 -8.37 -6.63 -0.26
N VAL A 75 -9.40 -6.89 -1.05
CA VAL A 75 -9.40 -6.71 -2.51
C VAL A 75 -10.59 -5.87 -2.93
N PRO A 76 -10.42 -4.57 -3.22
CA PRO A 76 -11.47 -3.75 -3.79
C PRO A 76 -11.90 -4.27 -5.17
N GLY A 77 -13.21 -4.46 -5.35
CA GLY A 77 -13.82 -4.68 -6.66
C GLY A 77 -14.28 -3.36 -7.27
N LEU A 78 -13.80 -3.04 -8.47
CA LEU A 78 -14.15 -1.85 -9.22
C LEU A 78 -15.04 -2.24 -10.39
N LEU A 79 -16.20 -1.60 -10.46
CA LEU A 79 -17.11 -1.75 -11.58
C LEU A 79 -16.71 -0.74 -12.66
N VAL A 80 -16.26 -1.24 -13.80
CA VAL A 80 -15.73 -0.43 -14.89
C VAL A 80 -16.64 -0.46 -16.11
N THR A 81 -16.60 0.59 -16.93
CA THR A 81 -17.43 0.64 -18.15
C THR A 81 -16.80 -0.07 -19.34
N ASP A 82 -15.46 -0.08 -19.41
CA ASP A 82 -14.68 -0.73 -20.48
C ASP A 82 -13.43 -1.35 -19.87
N LEU A 83 -13.40 -2.69 -19.78
CA LEU A 83 -12.29 -3.42 -19.19
C LEU A 83 -10.98 -3.20 -19.95
N ALA A 84 -11.01 -3.04 -21.27
CA ALA A 84 -9.80 -2.83 -22.06
C ALA A 84 -9.19 -1.46 -21.76
N ALA A 85 -10.03 -0.42 -21.65
CA ALA A 85 -9.60 0.92 -21.25
C ALA A 85 -9.05 0.93 -19.81
N SER A 86 -9.71 0.25 -18.88
CA SER A 86 -9.24 0.12 -17.50
C SER A 86 -7.93 -0.65 -17.42
N LEU A 87 -7.76 -1.75 -18.17
CA LEU A 87 -6.49 -2.47 -18.22
C LEU A 87 -5.39 -1.63 -18.83
N ALA A 88 -5.65 -0.85 -19.88
CA ALA A 88 -4.65 0.06 -20.43
C ALA A 88 -4.16 1.07 -19.37
N PHE A 89 -5.06 1.61 -18.55
CA PHE A 89 -4.70 2.47 -17.44
C PHE A 89 -3.92 1.73 -16.33
N TRP A 90 -4.52 0.69 -15.76
CA TRP A 90 -3.98 0.03 -14.57
C TRP A 90 -2.72 -0.79 -14.87
N ARG A 91 -2.74 -1.59 -15.93
CA ARG A 91 -1.62 -2.46 -16.32
C ARG A 91 -0.51 -1.66 -17.00
N ASP A 92 -0.84 -0.94 -18.07
CA ASP A 92 0.18 -0.37 -18.94
C ASP A 92 0.77 0.94 -18.40
N LEU A 93 -0.03 1.77 -17.72
CA LEU A 93 0.44 3.06 -17.18
C LEU A 93 0.81 3.00 -15.70
N CYS A 94 0.02 2.30 -14.88
CA CYS A 94 0.23 2.24 -13.42
C CYS A 94 1.09 1.05 -12.96
N GLY A 95 1.51 0.17 -13.87
CA GLY A 95 2.43 -0.93 -13.61
C GLY A 95 1.83 -2.12 -12.87
N PHE A 96 0.52 -2.33 -12.97
CA PHE A 96 -0.11 -3.56 -12.49
C PHE A 96 0.12 -4.71 -13.46
N ALA A 97 0.04 -5.94 -12.96
CA ALA A 97 0.00 -7.15 -13.78
C ALA A 97 -1.35 -7.85 -13.61
N VAL A 98 -1.85 -8.44 -14.69
CA VAL A 98 -2.99 -9.37 -14.62
C VAL A 98 -2.49 -10.67 -14.00
N GLN A 99 -3.09 -11.07 -12.88
CA GLN A 99 -2.79 -12.35 -12.22
C GLN A 99 -3.60 -13.47 -12.86
N TYR A 100 -4.88 -13.22 -13.13
CA TYR A 100 -5.75 -14.06 -13.91
C TYR A 100 -6.95 -13.24 -14.41
N ASP A 101 -7.57 -13.70 -15.49
CA ASP A 101 -8.75 -13.05 -16.07
C ASP A 101 -9.82 -14.06 -16.46
N ARG A 102 -11.02 -13.53 -16.71
CA ARG A 102 -12.14 -14.26 -17.32
C ARG A 102 -12.73 -13.35 -18.40
N PRO A 103 -12.15 -13.31 -19.61
CA PRO A 103 -12.54 -12.35 -20.64
C PRO A 103 -14.02 -12.46 -21.05
N ALA A 104 -14.56 -13.67 -21.07
CA ALA A 104 -15.99 -13.91 -21.37
C ALA A 104 -16.94 -13.32 -20.31
N GLU A 105 -16.44 -13.08 -19.10
CA GLU A 105 -17.18 -12.48 -17.98
C GLU A 105 -16.89 -10.99 -17.81
N GLY A 106 -15.99 -10.42 -18.62
CA GLY A 106 -15.55 -9.03 -18.44
C GLY A 106 -14.79 -8.82 -17.13
N PHE A 107 -14.04 -9.81 -16.66
CA PHE A 107 -13.35 -9.77 -15.38
C PHE A 107 -11.82 -9.85 -15.55
N ALA A 108 -11.09 -9.07 -14.75
CA ALA A 108 -9.66 -9.24 -14.54
C ALA A 108 -9.29 -9.03 -13.07
N TYR A 109 -8.43 -9.90 -12.55
CA TYR A 109 -7.78 -9.71 -11.26
C TYR A 109 -6.37 -9.19 -11.51
N ILE A 110 -6.05 -8.01 -10.96
CA ILE A 110 -4.77 -7.34 -11.16
C ILE A 110 -4.06 -7.11 -9.83
N ALA A 111 -2.73 -7.13 -9.86
CA ALA A 111 -1.93 -6.81 -8.68
C ALA A 111 -0.63 -6.07 -9.03
N ARG A 112 -0.16 -5.27 -8.08
CA ARG A 112 1.16 -4.63 -8.08
C ARG A 112 1.74 -4.72 -6.67
N GLY A 113 2.74 -5.59 -6.49
CA GLY A 113 3.19 -5.92 -5.13
C GLY A 113 2.01 -6.45 -4.31
N GLY A 114 1.83 -5.96 -3.08
CA GLY A 114 0.69 -6.30 -2.24
C GLY A 114 -0.60 -5.50 -2.50
N ALA A 115 -0.67 -4.67 -3.55
CA ALA A 115 -1.91 -3.97 -3.91
C ALA A 115 -2.69 -4.77 -4.96
N HIS A 116 -3.86 -5.28 -4.59
CA HIS A 116 -4.70 -6.15 -5.41
C HIS A 116 -6.05 -5.48 -5.69
N LEU A 117 -6.54 -5.62 -6.93
CA LEU A 117 -7.84 -5.09 -7.37
C LEU A 117 -8.55 -6.09 -8.27
N MET A 118 -9.88 -6.13 -8.19
CA MET A 118 -10.72 -6.79 -9.19
C MET A 118 -11.35 -5.74 -10.08
N LEU A 119 -11.28 -5.94 -11.40
CA LEU A 119 -11.97 -5.13 -12.39
C LEU A 119 -13.11 -5.96 -12.98
N GLU A 120 -14.33 -5.45 -12.90
CA GLU A 120 -15.53 -6.07 -13.46
C GLU A 120 -16.20 -5.12 -14.43
N GLN A 121 -16.42 -5.53 -15.68
CA GLN A 121 -17.14 -4.70 -16.64
C GLN A 121 -18.65 -4.72 -16.37
N ALA A 122 -19.24 -3.54 -16.30
CA ALA A 122 -20.66 -3.36 -16.07
C ALA A 122 -21.51 -4.01 -17.18
N GLY A 123 -22.56 -4.73 -16.78
CA GLY A 123 -23.58 -5.27 -17.68
C GLY A 123 -23.25 -6.62 -18.33
N ILE A 124 -22.14 -7.27 -17.96
CA ILE A 124 -21.79 -8.62 -18.49
C ILE A 124 -22.28 -9.71 -17.55
N ILE A 125 -21.74 -9.76 -16.33
CA ILE A 125 -22.16 -10.68 -15.27
C ILE A 125 -22.99 -9.94 -14.21
N ARG A 126 -23.44 -10.67 -13.19
CA ARG A 126 -24.10 -10.05 -12.04
C ARG A 126 -23.13 -9.07 -11.36
N ASN A 127 -23.47 -7.79 -11.37
CA ASN A 127 -22.71 -6.75 -10.68
C ASN A 127 -23.33 -6.41 -9.32
N TRP A 128 -22.49 -6.02 -8.36
CA TRP A 128 -22.90 -5.65 -6.99
C TRP A 128 -23.06 -4.13 -6.87
N VAL A 129 -24.26 -3.63 -7.17
CA VAL A 129 -24.57 -2.20 -7.14
C VAL A 129 -25.51 -1.90 -5.98
N SER A 130 -25.04 -1.16 -4.98
CA SER A 130 -25.81 -0.82 -3.77
C SER A 130 -26.70 0.41 -3.89
N GLY A 131 -26.56 1.19 -4.97
CA GLY A 131 -27.31 2.41 -5.25
C GLY A 131 -27.01 2.97 -6.65
N PRO A 132 -27.59 4.12 -7.03
CA PRO A 132 -27.33 4.73 -8.34
C PRO A 132 -25.84 4.94 -8.60
N LEU A 133 -25.38 4.52 -9.79
CA LEU A 133 -23.97 4.58 -10.17
C LEU A 133 -23.71 5.83 -11.02
N GLU A 134 -23.27 6.91 -10.37
CA GLU A 134 -23.02 8.21 -10.99
C GLU A 134 -21.52 8.50 -11.12
N ARG A 135 -21.08 8.94 -12.31
CA ARG A 135 -19.68 9.34 -12.52
C ARG A 135 -19.34 10.68 -11.85
N PRO A 136 -18.10 10.89 -11.39
CA PRO A 136 -17.01 9.90 -11.30
C PRO A 136 -17.35 8.80 -10.29
N TYR A 137 -17.02 7.54 -10.59
CA TYR A 137 -17.30 6.43 -9.66
C TYR A 137 -16.40 6.52 -8.41
N GLY A 138 -16.84 5.90 -7.31
CA GLY A 138 -16.07 5.91 -6.05
C GLY A 138 -16.06 7.26 -5.31
N ARG A 139 -17.14 8.05 -5.42
CA ARG A 139 -17.24 9.36 -4.76
C ARG A 139 -17.08 9.21 -3.24
N GLY A 140 -16.08 9.90 -2.69
CA GLY A 140 -15.78 9.90 -1.25
C GLY A 140 -14.71 8.92 -0.79
N ILE A 141 -14.20 8.05 -1.68
CA ILE A 141 -13.06 7.17 -1.39
C ILE A 141 -11.84 7.56 -2.23
N ASN A 142 -10.65 7.25 -1.73
CA ASN A 142 -9.43 7.16 -2.54
C ASN A 142 -8.66 5.88 -2.19
N PHE A 143 -8.02 5.27 -3.18
CA PHE A 143 -7.13 4.14 -2.97
C PHE A 143 -5.71 4.63 -2.80
N GLN A 144 -5.17 4.54 -1.59
CA GLN A 144 -3.75 4.82 -1.34
C GLN A 144 -2.93 3.59 -1.73
N ILE A 145 -2.02 3.74 -2.69
CA ILE A 145 -1.19 2.65 -3.22
C ILE A 145 0.28 3.03 -3.07
N ALA A 146 1.02 2.22 -2.32
CA ALA A 146 2.46 2.41 -2.16
C ALA A 146 3.20 1.96 -3.42
N VAL A 147 4.17 2.76 -3.84
CA VAL A 147 5.02 2.53 -5.00
C VAL A 147 6.46 2.84 -4.66
N GLU A 148 7.38 2.24 -5.41
CA GLU A 148 8.82 2.51 -5.26
C GLU A 148 9.14 3.99 -5.54
N ASP A 149 8.65 4.50 -6.67
CA ASP A 149 8.81 5.90 -7.08
C ASP A 149 7.49 6.45 -7.64
N ALA A 150 6.91 7.44 -6.96
CA ALA A 150 5.68 8.07 -7.38
C ALA A 150 5.86 8.98 -8.61
N ASP A 151 7.01 9.62 -8.76
CA ASP A 151 7.29 10.53 -9.88
C ASP A 151 7.40 9.74 -11.21
N VAL A 152 7.94 8.52 -11.17
CA VAL A 152 8.00 7.63 -12.35
C VAL A 152 6.59 7.29 -12.86
N VAL A 153 5.65 6.95 -11.97
CA VAL A 153 4.27 6.63 -12.35
C VAL A 153 3.55 7.88 -12.87
N ALA A 154 3.74 9.02 -12.20
CA ALA A 154 3.16 10.30 -12.62
C ALA A 154 3.65 10.70 -14.02
N ALA A 155 4.95 10.55 -14.31
CA ALA A 155 5.53 10.86 -15.61
C ALA A 155 4.97 9.96 -16.73
N ALA A 156 4.78 8.66 -16.46
CA ALA A 156 4.17 7.73 -17.42
C ALA A 156 2.72 8.13 -17.76
N LEU A 157 1.93 8.50 -16.75
CA LEU A 157 0.55 8.98 -16.92
C LEU A 157 0.50 10.29 -17.70
N ALA A 158 1.36 11.27 -17.35
CA ALA A 158 1.44 12.55 -18.05
C ALA A 158 1.88 12.38 -19.51
N ALA A 159 2.83 11.48 -19.80
CA ALA A 159 3.28 11.17 -21.16
C ALA A 159 2.16 10.53 -22.01
N ALA A 160 1.23 9.81 -21.38
CA ALA A 160 0.03 9.27 -22.01
C ALA A 160 -1.13 10.29 -22.12
N GLY A 161 -0.93 11.53 -21.66
CA GLY A 161 -1.94 12.60 -21.69
C GLY A 161 -3.03 12.46 -20.63
N VAL A 162 -2.81 11.64 -19.60
CA VAL A 162 -3.74 11.51 -18.47
C VAL A 162 -3.57 12.70 -17.52
N ALA A 163 -4.65 13.42 -17.25
CA ALA A 163 -4.64 14.53 -16.32
C ALA A 163 -4.53 14.05 -14.87
N LEU A 164 -3.59 14.61 -14.11
CA LEU A 164 -3.47 14.35 -12.67
C LEU A 164 -4.49 15.21 -11.92
N PHE A 165 -5.13 14.62 -10.91
CA PHE A 165 -6.03 15.34 -10.00
C PHE A 165 -5.24 16.21 -9.03
N LEU A 166 -4.09 15.71 -8.58
CA LEU A 166 -3.09 16.45 -7.81
C LEU A 166 -1.73 16.14 -8.41
N GLU A 167 -1.00 17.17 -8.83
CA GLU A 167 0.38 17.06 -9.28
C GLU A 167 1.28 16.52 -8.16
N PRO A 168 2.39 15.83 -8.49
CA PRO A 168 3.30 15.32 -7.49
C PRO A 168 3.75 16.37 -6.47
N GLU A 169 3.48 16.13 -5.19
CA GLU A 169 3.88 16.96 -4.04
C GLU A 169 4.61 16.14 -2.96
N THR A 170 5.31 16.84 -2.07
CA THR A 170 5.93 16.24 -0.89
C THR A 170 5.17 16.68 0.35
N THR A 171 4.68 15.71 1.12
CA THR A 171 3.87 15.98 2.31
C THR A 171 4.38 15.17 3.49
N TRP A 172 4.40 15.81 4.66
CA TRP A 172 4.75 15.19 5.93
C TRP A 172 3.48 15.05 6.77
N TYR A 173 3.13 13.81 7.11
CA TYR A 173 1.97 13.47 7.91
C TYR A 173 2.40 13.10 9.32
N ARG A 174 1.83 13.76 10.32
CA ARG A 174 2.10 13.44 11.72
C ARG A 174 1.44 12.12 12.12
N ILE A 175 2.22 11.25 12.75
CA ILE A 175 1.79 9.99 13.36
C ILE A 175 2.36 9.95 14.78
N GLY A 176 1.55 10.36 15.76
CA GLY A 176 1.98 10.46 17.15
C GLY A 176 3.12 11.48 17.33
N ASP A 177 4.30 10.98 17.71
CA ASP A 177 5.51 11.78 17.95
C ASP A 177 6.47 11.81 16.74
N GLU A 178 6.10 11.15 15.64
CA GLU A 178 6.85 11.15 14.38
C GLU A 178 6.05 11.82 13.27
N GLU A 179 6.74 12.21 12.21
CA GLU A 179 6.16 12.53 10.92
C GLU A 179 6.65 11.51 9.89
N THR A 180 5.73 10.99 9.08
CA THR A 180 6.05 10.21 7.89
C THR A 180 6.02 11.13 6.69
N GLY A 181 7.13 11.17 5.95
CA GLY A 181 7.23 11.91 4.71
C GLY A 181 6.83 11.02 3.55
N VAL A 182 6.03 11.56 2.64
CA VAL A 182 5.68 10.89 1.39
C VAL A 182 5.83 11.85 0.20
N ARG A 183 6.27 11.29 -0.92
CA ARG A 183 6.09 11.88 -2.24
C ARG A 183 4.81 11.27 -2.81
N GLN A 184 3.82 12.08 -3.16
CA GLN A 184 2.49 11.60 -3.56
C GLN A 184 1.90 12.38 -4.72
N PHE A 185 0.99 11.77 -5.46
CA PHE A 185 0.13 12.43 -6.45
C PHE A 185 -1.23 11.72 -6.50
N LEU A 186 -2.22 12.36 -7.09
CA LEU A 186 -3.55 11.76 -7.29
C LEU A 186 -3.94 11.78 -8.76
N VAL A 187 -4.63 10.73 -9.20
CA VAL A 187 -5.16 10.57 -10.55
C VAL A 187 -6.52 9.88 -10.49
N GLN A 188 -7.38 10.17 -11.47
CA GLN A 188 -8.61 9.41 -11.67
C GLN A 188 -8.39 8.35 -12.74
N ASP A 189 -8.87 7.13 -12.50
CA ASP A 189 -8.95 6.11 -13.53
C ASP A 189 -10.02 6.46 -14.60
N PRO A 190 -10.17 5.67 -15.69
CA PRO A 190 -11.11 5.98 -16.78
C PRO A 190 -12.58 6.15 -16.35
N ASP A 191 -12.99 5.57 -15.23
CA ASP A 191 -14.34 5.65 -14.69
C ASP A 191 -14.49 6.69 -13.55
N GLY A 192 -13.37 7.26 -13.11
CA GLY A 192 -13.31 8.34 -12.12
C GLY A 192 -12.89 7.90 -10.73
N TYR A 193 -12.51 6.63 -10.53
CA TYR A 193 -12.02 6.16 -9.23
C TYR A 193 -10.74 6.91 -8.86
N LEU A 194 -10.72 7.53 -7.67
CA LEU A 194 -9.59 8.34 -7.23
C LEU A 194 -8.49 7.45 -6.66
N VAL A 195 -7.30 7.55 -7.25
CA VAL A 195 -6.12 6.77 -6.88
C VAL A 195 -5.04 7.72 -6.38
N ARG A 196 -4.47 7.41 -5.22
CA ARG A 196 -3.37 8.15 -4.61
C ARG A 196 -2.13 7.26 -4.57
N PHE A 197 -1.20 7.50 -5.47
CA PHE A 197 0.09 6.82 -5.45
C PHE A 197 1.05 7.58 -4.54
N GLN A 198 1.85 6.85 -3.77
CA GLN A 198 2.87 7.46 -2.91
C GLN A 198 4.12 6.59 -2.79
N SER A 199 5.27 7.24 -2.69
CA SER A 199 6.53 6.64 -2.27
C SER A 199 6.98 7.26 -0.95
N SER A 200 7.59 6.44 -0.07
CA SER A 200 8.10 6.94 1.21
C SER A 200 9.38 7.75 1.00
N ILE A 201 9.50 8.87 1.71
CA ILE A 201 10.76 9.64 1.79
C ILE A 201 11.38 9.60 3.20
N GLY A 202 10.92 8.66 4.02
CA GLY A 202 11.41 8.42 5.38
C GLY A 202 10.54 9.01 6.48
N ARG A 203 11.09 8.98 7.70
CA ARG A 203 10.44 9.48 8.93
C ARG A 203 11.34 10.46 9.66
N ARG A 204 10.74 11.36 10.42
CA ARG A 204 11.46 12.31 11.29
C ARG A 204 10.69 12.54 12.60
N PRO A 205 11.35 12.99 13.69
CA PRO A 205 10.64 13.44 14.88
C PRO A 205 9.69 14.59 14.53
N ALA A 206 8.50 14.58 15.10
CA ALA A 206 7.51 15.60 14.83
C ALA A 206 7.86 16.90 15.57
N GLU A 207 7.78 18.04 14.88
CA GLU A 207 8.02 19.33 15.49
C GLU A 207 6.82 19.76 16.35
N GLY A 208 7.08 20.10 17.61
CA GLY A 208 6.06 20.55 18.56
C GLY A 208 5.17 19.45 19.16
N PRO A 209 4.38 19.78 20.20
CA PRO A 209 3.50 18.83 20.86
C PRO A 209 2.38 18.37 19.91
N ALA A 210 1.93 17.13 20.06
CA ALA A 210 0.77 16.62 19.34
C ALA A 210 -0.45 17.53 19.61
N ALA A 211 -1.15 17.94 18.54
CA ALA A 211 -2.41 18.65 18.68
C ALA A 211 -3.40 17.74 19.44
N ARG A 212 -3.97 18.26 20.53
CA ARG A 212 -4.94 17.57 21.38
C ARG A 212 -6.31 17.49 20.70
#